data_AF-A0A0G4HXS6-F1
#
_entry.id   AF-A0A0G4HXS6-F1
#
_cell.length_a   1.000
_cell.length_b   1.000
_cell.length_c   1.000
_cell.angle_alpha   90.00
_cell.angle_beta   90.00
_cell.angle_gamma   90.00
#
_symmetry.space_group_name_H-M   'P 1'
#
loop_
_entity.id
_entity.type
_entity.pdbx_description
1 polymer ?
#
loop_
_entity_poly.entity_id
_entity_poly.type
_entity_poly.pdbx_seq_one_letter_code
_entity_poly.pdbx_strand_id
1 'polypeptide(L)'
;ISTSSGRVRPLEGKDRKAARRIARNTPIQSVAADLTKAAMLALDSRLREERKKPDGVRAWIVHQNHDDLIVETTSECVQRVEEIMKKELGEAWRHRERLLFLSDSLSDRGEKKKRDEKQEPLLPVSISHGPTWADCD
;
A
#
# COMPACT_ATOMS: atom_id res chain seq x y z
N ILE A 1 10.33 -21.24 2.18
CA ILE A 1 10.84 -19.85 2.30
C ILE A 1 10.07 -19.18 3.43
N SER A 2 10.74 -18.58 4.41
CA SER A 2 10.13 -17.78 5.48
C SER A 2 10.15 -16.29 5.12
N THR A 3 9.10 -15.56 5.51
CA THR A 3 9.02 -14.09 5.39
C THR A 3 9.46 -13.42 6.70
N SER A 4 9.72 -12.10 6.66
CA SER A 4 10.02 -11.27 7.85
C SER A 4 8.88 -11.28 8.88
N SER A 5 7.64 -11.45 8.43
CA SER A 5 6.44 -11.65 9.25
C SER A 5 6.25 -13.10 9.75
N GLY A 6 7.20 -14.00 9.49
CA GLY A 6 7.18 -15.40 9.94
C GLY A 6 6.33 -16.36 9.09
N ARG A 7 5.72 -15.89 7.98
CA ARG A 7 4.91 -16.74 7.09
C ARG A 7 5.82 -17.68 6.29
N VAL A 8 5.52 -18.99 6.30
CA VAL A 8 6.31 -19.99 5.56
C VAL A 8 5.57 -20.40 4.27
N ARG A 9 6.24 -20.28 3.12
CA ARG A 9 5.79 -20.85 1.85
C ARG A 9 6.59 -22.12 1.51
N PRO A 10 5.95 -23.30 1.43
CA PRO A 10 6.58 -24.49 0.88
C PRO A 10 6.80 -24.33 -0.63
N LEU A 11 7.92 -24.83 -1.14
CA LEU A 11 8.22 -24.89 -2.57
C LEU A 11 8.16 -26.35 -2.99
N GLU A 12 7.20 -26.70 -3.83
CA GLU A 12 7.14 -28.01 -4.48
C GLU A 12 7.36 -27.83 -5.98
N GLY A 13 8.34 -28.53 -6.55
CA GLY A 13 8.62 -28.50 -7.99
C GLY A 13 10.05 -28.88 -8.37
N LYS A 14 10.21 -29.66 -9.44
CA LYS A 14 11.50 -30.17 -9.95
C LYS A 14 12.36 -29.13 -10.69
N ASP A 15 11.82 -27.95 -11.02
CA ASP A 15 12.50 -26.95 -11.84
C ASP A 15 13.31 -25.94 -11.01
N ARG A 16 14.63 -26.18 -10.93
CA ARG A 16 15.57 -25.39 -10.12
C ARG A 16 15.62 -23.91 -10.49
N LYS A 17 15.41 -23.54 -11.76
CA LYS A 17 15.43 -22.14 -12.19
C LYS A 17 14.18 -21.40 -11.71
N ALA A 18 13.01 -22.03 -11.84
CA ALA A 18 11.75 -21.50 -11.32
C ALA A 18 11.78 -21.40 -9.79
N ALA A 19 12.26 -22.44 -9.11
CA ALA A 19 12.40 -22.47 -7.65
C ALA A 19 13.32 -21.35 -7.13
N ARG A 20 14.47 -21.09 -7.79
CA ARG A 20 15.36 -19.96 -7.43
C ARG A 20 14.69 -18.60 -7.62
N ARG A 21 13.90 -18.42 -8.69
CA ARG A 21 13.15 -17.19 -8.93
C ARG A 21 12.09 -16.96 -7.85
N ILE A 22 11.32 -17.99 -7.49
CA ILE A 22 10.30 -17.91 -6.44
C ILE A 22 10.97 -17.65 -5.08
N ALA A 23 12.08 -18.34 -4.78
CA ALA A 23 12.85 -18.14 -3.54
C ALA A 23 13.37 -16.71 -3.37
N ARG A 24 13.76 -16.06 -4.46
CA ARG A 24 14.29 -14.68 -4.42
C ARG A 24 13.20 -13.61 -4.41
N ASN A 25 12.13 -13.78 -5.18
CA ASN A 25 11.11 -12.75 -5.31
C ASN A 25 10.07 -12.80 -4.17
N THR A 26 9.81 -13.98 -3.60
CA THR A 26 8.81 -14.15 -2.52
C THR A 26 9.14 -13.31 -1.29
N PRO A 27 10.38 -13.26 -0.76
CA PRO A 27 10.71 -12.40 0.38
C PRO A 27 10.51 -10.92 0.06
N ILE A 28 10.97 -10.46 -1.11
CA ILE A 28 10.91 -9.04 -1.52
C ILE A 28 9.45 -8.57 -1.62
N GLN A 29 8.60 -9.35 -2.29
CA GLN A 29 7.17 -9.03 -2.42
C GLN A 29 6.41 -9.15 -1.10
N SER A 30 6.80 -10.09 -0.23
CA SER A 30 6.17 -10.25 1.09
C SER A 30 6.50 -9.08 2.00
N VAL A 31 7.76 -8.62 2.01
CA VAL A 31 8.19 -7.43 2.77
C VAL A 31 7.46 -6.18 2.27
N ALA A 32 7.32 -6.03 0.95
CA ALA A 32 6.56 -4.93 0.37
C ALA A 32 5.08 -4.95 0.82
N ALA A 33 4.44 -6.12 0.81
CA ALA A 33 3.06 -6.27 1.27
C ALA A 33 2.90 -5.99 2.77
N ASP A 34 3.85 -6.42 3.60
CA ASP A 34 3.84 -6.18 5.05
C ASP A 34 3.99 -4.69 5.37
N LEU A 35 4.85 -3.97 4.63
CA LEU A 35 5.05 -2.53 4.79
C LEU A 35 3.79 -1.74 4.43
N THR A 36 3.15 -2.07 3.31
CA THR A 36 1.89 -1.44 2.89
C THR A 36 0.79 -1.68 3.92
N LYS A 37 0.67 -2.89 4.45
CA LYS A 37 -0.30 -3.20 5.52
C LYS A 37 -0.05 -2.41 6.79
N ALA A 38 1.20 -2.25 7.21
CA ALA A 38 1.54 -1.45 8.39
C ALA A 38 1.11 0.01 8.21
N ALA A 39 1.36 0.59 7.02
CA ALA A 39 0.94 1.95 6.70
C ALA A 39 -0.58 2.12 6.64
N MET A 40 -1.31 1.14 6.10
CA MET A 40 -2.77 1.13 6.11
C MET A 40 -3.34 1.11 7.54
N LEU A 41 -2.73 0.35 8.45
CA LEU A 41 -3.14 0.33 9.87
C LEU A 41 -2.84 1.65 10.60
N ALA A 42 -1.71 2.29 10.29
CA ALA A 42 -1.36 3.61 10.81
C ALA A 42 -2.38 4.66 10.34
N LEU A 43 -2.73 4.64 9.05
CA LEU A 43 -3.76 5.49 8.48
C LEU A 43 -5.13 5.29 9.15
N ASP A 44 -5.60 4.04 9.28
CA ASP A 44 -6.88 3.75 9.94
C ASP A 44 -6.90 4.26 11.40
N SER A 45 -5.81 4.06 12.13
CA SER A 45 -5.65 4.57 13.49
C SER A 45 -5.73 6.09 13.52
N ARG A 46 -5.03 6.77 12.59
CA ARG A 46 -5.05 8.22 12.49
C ARG A 46 -6.43 8.77 12.14
N LEU A 47 -7.13 8.17 11.18
CA LEU A 47 -8.49 8.57 10.82
C LEU A 47 -9.47 8.36 11.99
N ARG A 48 -9.32 7.28 12.77
CA ARG A 48 -10.10 7.06 13.99
C ARG A 48 -9.86 8.14 15.05
N GLU A 49 -8.63 8.59 15.22
CA GLU A 49 -8.29 9.68 16.14
C GLU A 49 -8.85 11.02 15.67
N GLU A 50 -8.71 11.34 14.38
CA GLU A 50 -9.26 12.57 13.81
C GLU A 50 -10.79 12.60 13.91
N ARG A 51 -11.49 11.47 13.70
CA ARG A 51 -12.97 11.39 13.87
C ARG A 51 -13.46 11.68 15.28
N LYS A 52 -12.64 11.51 16.32
CA LYS A 52 -13.02 11.74 17.72
C LYS A 52 -12.93 13.22 18.12
N LYS A 53 -12.32 14.06 17.29
CA LYS A 53 -12.15 15.49 17.58
C LYS A 53 -13.44 16.26 17.22
N PRO A 54 -13.77 17.36 17.93
CA PRO A 54 -14.91 18.20 17.60
C PRO A 54 -14.82 18.77 16.18
N ASP A 55 -13.64 19.27 15.79
CA ASP A 55 -13.31 19.75 14.43
C ASP A 55 -12.62 18.66 13.60
N GLY A 56 -13.05 17.42 13.83
CA GLY A 56 -12.45 16.21 13.30
C GLY A 56 -12.78 15.94 11.83
N VAL A 57 -12.01 15.04 11.23
CA VAL A 57 -12.25 14.59 9.86
C VAL A 57 -13.21 13.40 9.86
N ARG A 58 -14.34 13.54 9.15
CA ARG A 58 -15.29 12.45 8.92
C ARG A 58 -14.87 11.65 7.69
N ALA A 59 -14.03 10.63 7.89
CA ALA A 59 -13.55 9.76 6.82
C ALA A 59 -13.52 8.29 7.25
N TRP A 60 -13.85 7.37 6.34
CA TRP A 60 -13.83 5.92 6.55
C TRP A 60 -13.13 5.22 5.40
N ILE A 61 -12.36 4.19 5.74
CA ILE A 61 -11.83 3.27 4.74
C ILE A 61 -12.96 2.31 4.36
N VAL A 62 -13.38 2.32 3.10
CA VAL A 62 -14.47 1.49 2.58
C VAL A 62 -13.94 0.19 1.99
N HIS A 63 -12.82 0.27 1.27
CA HIS A 63 -12.23 -0.90 0.62
C HIS A 63 -10.71 -0.87 0.69
N GLN A 64 -10.14 -2.02 1.08
CA GLN A 64 -8.71 -2.29 1.05
C GLN A 64 -8.47 -3.44 0.07
N ASN A 65 -8.00 -3.12 -1.13
CA ASN A 65 -7.33 -4.11 -1.97
C ASN A 65 -5.81 -3.93 -1.82
N HIS A 66 -5.03 -4.97 -2.11
CA HIS A 66 -3.59 -5.05 -1.84
C HIS A 66 -2.80 -3.75 -2.00
N ASP A 67 -3.09 -3.00 -3.07
CA ASP A 67 -2.44 -1.74 -3.37
C ASP A 67 -3.43 -0.58 -3.55
N ASP A 68 -4.75 -0.83 -3.49
CA ASP A 68 -5.77 0.19 -3.73
C ASP A 68 -6.57 0.46 -2.46
N LEU A 69 -6.67 1.74 -2.11
CA LEU A 69 -7.43 2.19 -0.95
C LEU A 69 -8.56 3.12 -1.39
N ILE A 70 -9.79 2.75 -1.01
CA ILE A 70 -10.95 3.62 -1.17
C ILE A 70 -11.28 4.21 0.19
N VAL A 71 -11.20 5.53 0.27
CA VAL A 71 -11.58 6.30 1.45
C VAL A 71 -12.76 7.17 1.08
N GLU A 72 -13.81 7.07 1.88
CA GLU A 72 -15.01 7.89 1.74
C GLU A 72 -14.98 8.99 2.78
N THR A 73 -15.25 10.22 2.35
CA THR A 73 -15.24 11.39 3.25
C THR A 73 -16.24 12.46 2.79
N THR A 74 -16.58 13.37 3.69
CA THR A 74 -17.34 14.58 3.37
C THR A 74 -16.49 15.53 2.52
N SER A 75 -17.12 16.24 1.58
CA SER A 75 -16.44 17.18 0.66
C SER A 75 -15.55 18.20 1.36
N GLU A 76 -15.96 18.69 2.53
CA GLU A 76 -15.22 19.64 3.36
C GLU A 76 -13.90 19.08 3.92
N CYS A 77 -13.79 17.76 4.05
CA CYS A 77 -12.66 17.10 4.70
C CYS A 77 -11.63 16.54 3.71
N VAL A 78 -11.91 16.55 2.42
CA VAL A 78 -11.15 15.87 1.35
C VAL A 78 -9.68 16.24 1.39
N GLN A 79 -9.38 17.54 1.37
CA GLN A 79 -7.99 18.02 1.34
C GLN A 79 -7.22 17.52 2.57
N ARG A 80 -7.87 17.52 3.73
CA ARG A 80 -7.26 17.07 4.98
C ARG A 80 -7.06 15.56 5.02
N VAL A 81 -8.01 14.79 4.49
CA VAL A 81 -7.84 13.33 4.28
C VAL A 81 -6.66 13.08 3.35
N GLU A 82 -6.58 13.78 2.23
CA GLU A 82 -5.51 13.63 1.25
C GLU A 82 -4.12 13.90 1.87
N GLU A 83 -3.99 14.95 2.68
CA GLU A 83 -2.76 15.26 3.42
C GLU A 83 -2.37 14.16 4.41
N ILE A 84 -3.34 13.66 5.20
CA ILE A 84 -3.11 12.55 6.14
C ILE A 84 -2.63 11.32 5.36
N MET A 85 -3.29 11.00 4.24
CA MET A 85 -2.93 9.85 3.42
C MET A 85 -1.54 9.99 2.81
N LYS A 86 -1.17 11.17 2.30
CA LYS A 86 0.19 11.44 1.78
C LYS A 86 1.25 11.23 2.87
N LYS A 87 0.95 11.62 4.11
CA LYS A 87 1.88 11.49 5.23
C LYS A 87 2.03 10.05 5.70
N GLU A 88 0.92 9.35 5.93
CA GLU A 88 0.93 7.99 6.50
C GLU A 88 1.35 6.93 5.47
N LEU A 89 0.98 7.09 4.19
CA LEU A 89 1.25 6.10 3.14
C LEU A 89 2.51 6.41 2.32
N GLY A 90 2.96 7.67 2.27
CA GLY A 90 3.99 8.13 1.33
C GLY A 90 5.33 7.41 1.48
N GLU A 91 5.81 7.21 2.71
CA GLU A 91 7.07 6.48 2.94
C GLU A 91 6.95 5.00 2.58
N ALA A 92 5.87 4.36 2.99
CA ALA A 92 5.62 2.96 2.68
C ALA A 92 5.56 2.70 1.17
N TRP A 93 4.93 3.61 0.41
CA TRP A 93 4.87 3.52 -1.04
C TRP A 93 6.24 3.68 -1.71
N ARG A 94 7.04 4.66 -1.28
CA ARG A 94 8.41 4.84 -1.80
C ARG A 94 9.26 3.59 -1.60
N HIS A 95 9.17 2.97 -0.44
CA HIS A 95 9.88 1.74 -0.13
C HIS A 95 9.34 0.54 -0.92
N ARG A 96 8.02 0.38 -1.05
CA ARG A 96 7.38 -0.66 -1.88
C ARG A 96 7.86 -0.58 -3.33
N GLU A 97 7.79 0.61 -3.94
CA GLU A 97 8.27 0.78 -5.32
C GLU A 97 9.75 0.43 -5.46
N ARG A 98 10.56 0.73 -4.44
CA ARG A 98 12.00 0.43 -4.47
C ARG A 98 12.23 -1.08 -4.42
N LEU A 99 11.47 -1.79 -3.59
CA LEU A 99 11.49 -3.24 -3.49
C LEU A 99 11.01 -3.93 -4.77
N LEU A 100 9.91 -3.45 -5.37
CA LEU A 100 9.42 -3.95 -6.66
C LEU A 100 10.45 -3.73 -7.77
N PHE A 101 11.07 -2.54 -7.82
CA PHE A 101 12.16 -2.25 -8.75
C PHE A 101 13.37 -3.18 -8.58
N LEU A 102 13.75 -3.48 -7.33
CA LEU A 102 14.80 -4.46 -7.03
C LEU A 102 14.41 -5.88 -7.48
N SER A 103 13.15 -6.29 -7.30
CA SER A 103 12.65 -7.58 -7.79
C SER A 103 12.70 -7.70 -9.32
N ASP A 104 12.35 -6.63 -10.03
CA ASP A 104 12.37 -6.60 -11.50
C ASP A 104 13.79 -6.62 -12.06
N SER A 105 14.71 -5.84 -11.47
CA SER A 105 16.13 -5.85 -11.90
C SER A 105 16.84 -7.19 -11.65
N LEU A 106 16.35 -8.01 -10.71
CA LEU A 106 16.83 -9.36 -10.47
C LEU A 106 16.19 -10.40 -11.41
N SER A 107 15.02 -10.10 -11.99
CA SER A 107 14.42 -10.96 -13.02
C SER A 107 15.14 -10.73 -14.34
N ASP A 108 15.58 -11.80 -14.98
CA ASP A 108 16.42 -11.82 -16.19
C ASP A 108 15.75 -11.24 -17.46
N ARG A 109 14.68 -10.45 -17.31
CA ARG A 109 14.09 -9.68 -18.41
C ARG A 109 14.89 -8.38 -18.57
N GLY A 110 15.75 -8.35 -19.58
CA GLY A 110 16.65 -7.26 -19.93
C GLY A 110 15.98 -5.97 -20.42
N GLU A 111 15.06 -5.40 -19.65
CA GLU A 111 14.65 -4.00 -19.81
C GLU A 111 14.94 -3.27 -18.49
N LYS A 112 16.09 -2.59 -18.45
CA LYS A 112 16.38 -1.61 -17.40
C LYS A 112 15.36 -0.48 -17.52
N LYS A 113 14.22 -0.56 -16.83
CA LYS A 113 13.36 0.60 -16.62
C LYS A 113 14.20 1.65 -15.88
N LYS A 114 14.54 2.76 -16.54
CA LYS A 114 15.08 3.92 -15.83
C LYS A 114 13.97 4.43 -14.91
N ARG A 115 14.27 4.58 -13.62
CA ARG A 115 13.43 5.38 -12.74
C ARG A 115 13.60 6.82 -13.15
N ASP A 116 12.53 7.46 -13.61
CA ASP A 116 12.48 8.91 -13.66
C ASP A 116 12.41 9.41 -12.21
N GLU A 117 13.51 9.97 -11.74
CA GLU A 117 13.73 10.40 -10.35
C GLU A 117 12.79 11.52 -9.89
N LYS A 118 12.04 12.12 -10.83
CA LYS A 118 11.10 13.23 -10.61
C LYS A 118 9.63 12.82 -10.52
N GLN A 119 9.28 11.56 -10.75
CA GLN A 119 7.89 11.13 -10.63
C GLN A 119 7.58 10.84 -9.16
N GLU A 120 6.81 11.70 -8.50
CA GLU A 120 6.25 11.35 -7.20
C GLU A 120 5.40 10.08 -7.37
N PRO A 121 5.51 9.11 -6.45
CA PRO A 121 4.74 7.87 -6.54
C PRO A 121 3.26 8.24 -6.49
N LEU A 122 2.53 7.93 -7.56
CA LEU A 122 1.08 8.05 -7.57
C LEU A 122 0.55 7.13 -6.47
N LEU A 123 -0.03 7.72 -5.42
CA LEU A 123 -0.73 6.94 -4.40
C LEU A 123 -1.96 6.33 -5.10
N PRO A 124 -2.14 5.00 -5.13
CA PRO A 124 -3.31 4.31 -5.70
C PRO A 124 -4.47 4.43 -4.72
N VAL A 125 -4.86 5.68 -4.51
CA VAL A 125 -5.87 6.07 -3.55
C VAL A 125 -6.96 6.77 -4.34
N SER A 126 -8.18 6.29 -4.16
CA SER A 126 -9.37 6.96 -4.66
C SER A 126 -10.15 7.51 -3.47
N ILE A 127 -10.40 8.82 -3.48
CA ILE A 127 -11.25 9.47 -2.46
C ILE A 127 -12.64 9.62 -3.07
N SER A 128 -13.63 8.89 -2.55
CA SER A 128 -15.03 9.12 -2.88
C SER A 128 -15.58 10.24 -2.00
N HIS A 129 -16.32 11.15 -2.63
CA HIS A 129 -16.94 12.30 -1.98
C HIS A 129 -18.45 12.11 -2.00
N GLY A 130 -19.10 12.32 -0.85
CA GLY A 130 -20.52 12.03 -0.67
C GLY A 130 -20.69 10.80 0.22
N PRO A 131 -21.27 10.95 1.41
CA PRO A 131 -21.32 9.84 2.35
C PRO A 131 -22.48 8.92 1.96
N THR A 132 -22.18 7.70 1.51
CA THR A 132 -23.17 6.64 1.30
C THR A 132 -23.87 6.23 2.60
N TRP A 133 -23.26 6.56 3.75
CA TRP A 133 -23.79 6.31 5.09
C TRP A 133 -24.55 7.51 5.70
N ALA A 134 -24.46 8.73 5.12
CA ALA A 134 -25.16 9.91 5.66
C ALA A 134 -26.62 10.02 5.21
N ASP A 135 -27.05 9.17 4.26
CA ASP A 135 -28.44 9.09 3.81
C ASP A 135 -29.29 8.14 4.68
N CYS A 136 -28.76 7.66 5.81
CA CYS A 136 -29.46 6.81 6.77
C CYS A 136 -29.83 7.61 8.04
N ASP A 137 -30.79 8.54 7.89
CA ASP A 137 -31.63 8.99 9.01
C ASP A 137 -32.90 8.13 9.10
#